data_AF-A0A822CKL2-F1
#
_entry.id   AF-A0A822CKL2-F1
#
_cell.length_a   1.000
_cell.length_b   1.000
_cell.length_c   1.000
_cell.angle_alpha   90.00
_cell.angle_beta   90.00
_cell.angle_gamma   90.00
#
_symmetry.space_group_name_H-M   'P 1'
#
loop_
_entity.id
_entity.type
_entity.pdbx_description
1 polymer ?
#
loop_
_entity_poly.entity_id
_entity_poly.type
_entity_poly.pdbx_seq_one_letter_code
_entity_poly.pdbx_strand_id
1 'polypeptide(L)'
;IGQRCQAEGFIRRIPISEVPYDDEEKSAQFVHKLFQEKDQIFEYFLQHGTFEGAGNPKAIDLKRKKQDLIIEISCLIIIGLPSIYLLIK
;
A
#
# COMPACT_ATOMS: atom_id res chain seq x y z
N ILE A 1 6.55 -17.79 -18.06
CA ILE A 1 6.69 -16.44 -18.65
C ILE A 1 6.21 -15.43 -17.61
N GLY A 2 7.12 -14.64 -17.04
CA GLY A 2 6.77 -13.66 -16.00
C GLY A 2 6.37 -12.34 -16.64
N GLN A 3 5.11 -11.95 -16.50
CA GLN A 3 4.62 -10.64 -16.95
C GLN A 3 5.02 -9.58 -15.92
N ARG A 4 5.41 -8.39 -16.37
CA ARG A 4 5.71 -7.29 -15.45
C ARG A 4 4.42 -6.84 -14.78
N CYS A 5 4.23 -7.21 -13.51
CA CYS A 5 3.15 -6.67 -12.69
C CYS A 5 3.56 -5.29 -12.18
N GLN A 6 2.87 -4.25 -12.66
CA GLN A 6 2.93 -2.91 -12.11
C GLN A 6 1.76 -2.76 -11.14
N ALA A 7 2.05 -2.42 -9.88
CA ALA A 7 1.04 -2.13 -8.89
C ALA A 7 0.85 -0.61 -8.85
N GLU A 8 -0.39 -0.17 -9.07
CA GLU A 8 -0.80 1.21 -8.86
C GLU A 8 -1.63 1.28 -7.58
N GLY A 9 -1.36 2.29 -6.77
CA GLY A 9 -2.02 2.48 -5.48
C GLY A 9 -2.47 3.92 -5.32
N PHE A 10 -3.71 4.10 -4.89
CA PHE A 10 -4.25 5.39 -4.49
C PHE A 10 -4.07 5.58 -2.99
N ILE A 11 -3.31 6.60 -2.58
CA ILE A 11 -3.07 6.92 -1.17
C ILE A 11 -3.47 8.36 -0.92
N ARG A 12 -4.42 8.57 0.01
CA ARG A 12 -4.80 9.88 0.52
C ARG A 12 -4.54 9.98 2.02
N ARG A 13 -4.16 11.17 2.47
CA ARG A 13 -4.06 11.47 3.90
C ARG A 13 -5.41 12.00 4.38
N ILE A 14 -5.92 11.45 5.47
CA ILE A 14 -7.12 11.93 6.15
C ILE A 14 -6.66 12.54 7.47
N PRO A 15 -6.91 13.84 7.73
CA PRO A 15 -6.50 14.45 8.97
C PRO A 15 -7.33 13.90 10.14
N ILE A 16 -6.68 13.68 11.28
CA ILE A 16 -7.32 13.07 12.45
C ILE A 16 -8.48 13.90 13.00
N SER A 17 -8.45 15.21 12.77
CA SER A 17 -9.52 16.13 13.15
C SER A 17 -10.84 15.92 12.40
N GLU A 18 -10.81 15.29 11.23
CA GLU A 18 -12.02 14.99 10.44
C GLU A 18 -12.64 13.63 10.78
N VAL A 19 -11.91 12.78 11.52
CA VAL A 19 -12.37 11.45 11.88
C VAL A 19 -13.24 11.57 13.13
N PRO A 20 -14.56 11.30 13.05
CA PRO A 20 -15.41 11.30 14.23
C PRO A 20 -14.99 10.17 15.19
N TYR A 21 -14.87 10.50 16.47
CA TYR A 21 -14.53 9.53 17.53
C TYR A 21 -15.52 9.55 18.70
N ASP A 22 -16.37 10.58 18.80
CA ASP A 22 -17.28 10.77 19.92
C ASP A 22 -18.59 9.96 19.81
N ASP A 23 -18.95 9.51 18.60
CA ASP A 23 -20.25 8.90 18.33
C ASP A 23 -20.15 7.77 17.30
N GLU A 24 -20.77 6.63 17.61
CA GLU A 24 -20.70 5.41 16.81
C GLU A 24 -21.45 5.55 15.48
N GLU A 25 -22.62 6.21 15.45
CA GLU A 25 -23.40 6.40 14.22
C GLU A 25 -22.67 7.34 13.25
N LYS A 26 -22.08 8.44 13.75
CA LYS A 26 -21.26 9.33 12.93
C LYS A 26 -20.02 8.63 12.39
N SER A 27 -19.41 7.74 13.18
CA SER A 27 -18.28 6.91 12.74
C SER A 27 -18.70 5.96 11.63
N ALA A 28 -19.84 5.27 11.78
CA ALA A 28 -20.38 4.38 10.77
C ALA A 28 -20.71 5.13 9.46
N GLN A 29 -21.33 6.31 9.55
CA GLN A 29 -21.64 7.14 8.38
C GLN A 29 -20.37 7.66 7.67
N PHE A 30 -19.37 8.08 8.45
CA PHE A 30 -18.08 8.53 7.90
C PHE A 30 -17.38 7.41 7.12
N VAL A 31 -17.31 6.21 7.72
CA VAL A 31 -16.72 5.03 7.08
C VAL A 31 -17.53 4.61 5.85
N HIS A 32 -18.87 4.65 5.92
CA HIS A 32 -19.72 4.33 4.78
C HIS A 32 -19.47 5.27 3.59
N LYS A 33 -19.40 6.58 3.84
CA LYS A 33 -19.05 7.56 2.81
C LYS A 33 -17.65 7.32 2.25
N LEU A 34 -16.68 6.97 3.10
CA LEU A 34 -15.31 6.64 2.68
C LEU A 34 -15.29 5.46 1.71
N PHE A 35 -16.12 4.44 1.95
CA PHE A 35 -16.27 3.29 1.05
C PHE A 35 -16.88 3.67 -0.30
N GLN A 36 -17.93 4.49 -0.30
CA GLN A 36 -18.54 4.98 -1.55
C GLN A 36 -17.52 5.74 -2.41
N GLU A 37 -16.75 6.64 -1.80
CA GLU A 37 -15.69 7.38 -2.51
C GLU A 37 -14.60 6.44 -3.05
N LYS A 38 -14.19 5.43 -2.26
CA LYS A 38 -13.21 4.42 -2.68
C LYS A 38 -13.72 3.63 -3.90
N ASP A 39 -14.99 3.26 -3.91
CA ASP A 39 -15.57 2.52 -5.04
C ASP A 39 -15.63 3.39 -6.31
N GLN A 40 -16.00 4.67 -6.20
CA GLN A 40 -15.96 5.62 -7.33
C GLN A 40 -14.55 5.81 -7.91
N ILE A 41 -13.54 5.92 -7.04
CA ILE A 41 -12.12 6.03 -7.46
C ILE A 41 -11.68 4.75 -8.18
N PHE A 42 -12.12 3.59 -7.69
CA PHE A 42 -11.80 2.31 -8.31
C PHE A 42 -12.48 2.15 -9.67
N GLU A 43 -13.74 2.55 -9.80
CA GLU A 43 -14.44 2.58 -11.10
C GLU A 43 -13.74 3.50 -12.11
N TYR A 44 -13.30 4.69 -11.68
CA TYR A 44 -12.50 5.57 -12.52
C TYR A 44 -11.22 4.87 -13.01
N PHE A 45 -10.51 4.18 -12.12
CA PHE A 45 -9.31 3.43 -12.49
C PHE A 45 -9.61 2.31 -13.50
N LEU A 46 -10.72 1.58 -13.33
CA LEU A 46 -11.13 0.54 -14.29
C LEU A 46 -11.44 1.12 -15.68
N GLN A 47 -12.01 2.33 -15.74
CA GLN A 47 -12.38 2.98 -17.01
C GLN A 47 -11.19 3.66 -17.70
N HIS A 48 -10.30 4.29 -16.94
CA HIS A 48 -9.24 5.14 -17.47
C HIS A 48 -7.84 4.52 -17.39
N GLY A 49 -7.65 3.46 -16.61
CA GLY A 49 -6.36 2.80 -16.40
C GLY A 49 -5.33 3.66 -15.64
N THR A 50 -5.76 4.71 -14.95
CA THR A 50 -4.91 5.60 -14.13
C THR A 50 -5.70 6.23 -12.99
N PHE A 51 -5.03 6.61 -11.91
CA PHE A 51 -5.61 7.36 -10.80
C PHE A 51 -5.42 8.88 -10.91
N GLU A 52 -4.70 9.39 -11.93
CA GLU A 52 -4.29 10.80 -12.01
C GLU A 52 -5.46 11.80 -12.09
N GLY A 53 -6.64 11.37 -12.56
CA GLY A 53 -7.85 12.20 -12.59
C GLY A 53 -8.83 11.96 -11.43
N ALA A 54 -8.61 10.92 -10.62
CA ALA A 54 -9.47 10.60 -9.49
C ALA A 54 -8.95 11.30 -8.22
N GLY A 55 -9.41 12.52 -7.97
CA GLY A 55 -9.20 13.18 -6.66
C GLY A 55 -7.82 13.82 -6.43
N ASN A 56 -7.07 14.13 -7.50
CA ASN A 56 -5.84 14.92 -7.48
C ASN A 56 -4.64 14.33 -6.66
N PRO A 57 -4.36 13.01 -6.71
CA PRO A 57 -3.14 12.48 -6.12
C PRO A 57 -1.94 12.81 -7.02
N LYS A 58 -0.86 13.34 -6.44
CA LYS A 58 0.43 13.38 -7.15
C LYS A 58 0.87 11.93 -7.40
N ALA A 59 1.04 11.55 -8.68
CA ALA A 59 1.64 10.27 -9.02
C ALA A 59 3.06 10.21 -8.44
N ILE A 60 3.26 9.32 -7.48
CA ILE A 60 4.58 9.02 -6.94
C ILE A 60 4.97 7.65 -7.49
N ASP A 61 5.96 7.62 -8.38
CA ASP A 61 6.52 6.36 -8.84
C ASP A 61 7.44 5.78 -7.75
N LEU A 62 6.98 4.71 -7.10
CA LEU A 62 7.80 3.94 -6.16
C LEU A 62 8.81 3.10 -6.94
N LYS A 63 9.90 3.74 -7.35
CA LYS A 63 11.03 3.05 -7.96
C LYS A 63 11.56 1.99 -7.01
N ARG A 64 11.50 0.71 -7.42
CA ARG A 64 12.09 -0.41 -6.67
C ARG A 64 13.55 -0.12 -6.36
N LYS A 65 13.89 0.02 -5.08
CA LYS A 65 15.26 0.27 -4.63
C LYS A 65 16.01 -1.05 -4.46
N LYS A 66 17.15 -1.21 -5.13
CA LYS A 66 18.04 -2.39 -4.99
C LYS A 66 18.56 -2.58 -3.56
N GLN A 67 18.50 -1.52 -2.75
CA GLN A 67 18.90 -1.53 -1.34
C GLN A 67 18.08 -2.54 -0.51
N ASP A 68 16.80 -2.73 -0.85
CA ASP A 68 15.91 -3.67 -0.15
C ASP A 68 16.40 -5.13 -0.30
N LEU A 69 16.77 -5.51 -1.53
CA LEU A 69 17.35 -6.83 -1.83
C LEU A 69 18.69 -7.06 -1.11
N ILE A 70 19.53 -6.02 -0.99
CA ILE A 70 20.82 -6.14 -0.29
C ILE A 70 20.59 -6.40 1.20
N ILE A 71 19.62 -5.73 1.81
CA ILE A 71 19.28 -5.93 3.22
C ILE A 71 18.76 -7.35 3.44
N GLU A 72 17.89 -7.83 2.56
CA GLU A 72 17.33 -9.18 2.67
C GLU A 72 18.40 -10.27 2.55
N ILE A 73 19.30 -10.16 1.56
CA ILE A 73 20.45 -11.08 1.41
C ILE A 73 21.35 -11.02 2.65
N SER A 74 21.62 -9.82 3.16
CA SER A 74 22.45 -9.63 4.34
C SER A 74 21.83 -10.29 5.58
N CYS A 75 20.51 -10.18 5.75
CA CYS A 75 19.76 -10.83 6.82
C CYS A 75 19.80 -12.37 6.69
N LEU A 76 19.63 -12.91 5.48
CA LEU A 76 19.76 -14.34 5.19
C LEU A 76 21.16 -14.88 5.50
N ILE A 77 22.21 -14.11 5.25
CA ILE A 77 23.58 -14.53 5.57
C ILE A 77 23.80 -14.50 7.09
N ILE A 78 23.43 -13.40 7.76
CA ILE A 78 23.68 -13.21 9.19
C ILE A 78 22.88 -14.21 10.04
N ILE A 79 21.61 -14.45 9.70
CA ILE A 79 20.73 -15.34 10.47
C ILE A 79 20.77 -16.77 9.93
N GLY A 80 20.74 -16.94 8.59
CA GLY A 80 20.67 -18.25 7.97
C GLY A 80 21.92 -19.11 8.17
N LEU A 81 23.12 -18.53 8.12
CA LEU A 81 24.37 -19.29 8.34
C LEU A 81 24.46 -19.91 9.75
N PRO A 82 24.26 -19.16 10.85
CA PRO A 82 24.30 -19.76 12.19
C PRO A 82 23.15 -20.75 12.42
N SER A 83 21.95 -20.50 11.87
CA SER A 83 20.85 -21.47 11.94
C SER A 83 21.18 -22.79 11.24
N ILE A 84 21.78 -22.74 10.05
CA ILE A 84 22.20 -23.94 9.30
C ILE A 84 23.35 -24.66 10.04
N TYR A 85 24.31 -23.92 10.56
CA TYR A 85 25.43 -24.48 11.33
C TYR A 85 24.96 -25.22 12.59
N LEU A 86 23.99 -24.65 13.33
CA LEU A 86 23.38 -25.27 14.51
C LEU A 86 22.47 -26.45 14.19
N LEU A 87 22.01 -26.61 12.94
CA LEU A 87 21.12 -27.71 12.55
C LEU A 87 21.92 -28.93 12.05
N ILE A 88 23.14 -28.70 11.56
CA ILE A 88 24.06 -29.75 11.09
C ILE A 88 24.94 -30.29 12.22
N LYS A 89 25.17 -29.50 13.28
CA LYS A 89 25.97 -29.87 14.45
C LYS A 89 25.10 -30.14 15.66
#